data_AF-A0A2V7M5K7-F1
#
_entry.id   AF-A0A2V7M5K7-F1
#
_cell.length_a   1.000
_cell.length_b   1.000
_cell.length_c   1.000
_cell.angle_alpha   90.00
_cell.angle_beta   90.00
_cell.angle_gamma   90.00
#
_symmetry.space_group_name_H-M   'P 1'
#
loop_
_entity.id
_entity.type
_entity.pdbx_description
1 polymer ?
#
loop_
_entity_poly.entity_id
_entity_poly.type
_entity_poly.pdbx_seq_one_letter_code
_entity_poly.pdbx_strand_id
1 'polypeptide(L)'
;MFRNNYVVGGTQTLDVGYWSSLTVQGNTIVGPSKLVTQHDGNSSTTQRWSGDMHYRDPNATAWQLGSSSFTFSNWESRSGATDQASATMPSAPQVFVRPNRYEAGRAMVVVYNWTLQGSVPVDLSGIVAVGNRYAVRNVQDIFGTPVASGTYGGGTITVPMNGVTPPQPIGGAFKTLIKTGPNFDVFIVTSAP
;
A
#
# COMPACT_ATOMS: atom_id res chain seq x y z
N MET A 1 -10.10 -8.33 13.88
CA MET A 1 -10.85 -7.59 12.85
C MET A 1 -9.85 -6.89 11.95
N PHE A 2 -9.93 -7.11 10.64
CA PHE A 2 -9.01 -6.60 9.63
C PHE A 2 -9.82 -5.88 8.55
N ARG A 3 -9.92 -4.54 8.66
CA ARG A 3 -10.78 -3.75 7.78
C ARG A 3 -10.10 -2.52 7.21
N ASN A 4 -10.53 -2.12 6.01
CA ASN A 4 -10.09 -0.90 5.32
C ASN A 4 -8.56 -0.82 5.14
N ASN A 5 -7.91 -1.96 4.95
CA ASN A 5 -6.48 -2.04 4.70
C ASN A 5 -6.19 -2.04 3.19
N TYR A 6 -5.00 -1.59 2.84
CA TYR A 6 -4.46 -1.65 1.49
C TYR A 6 -3.22 -2.55 1.50
N VAL A 7 -3.34 -3.76 0.95
CA VAL A 7 -2.33 -4.81 1.05
C VAL A 7 -1.79 -5.10 -0.35
N VAL A 8 -0.48 -5.10 -0.50
CA VAL A 8 0.17 -5.21 -1.82
C VAL A 8 1.36 -6.16 -1.79
N GLY A 9 1.41 -7.08 -2.76
CA GLY A 9 2.58 -7.87 -3.07
C GLY A 9 2.69 -9.17 -2.27
N GLY A 10 3.90 -9.71 -2.18
CA GLY A 10 4.18 -10.99 -1.54
C GLY A 10 3.89 -12.22 -2.42
N THR A 11 4.47 -13.37 -2.04
CA THR A 11 4.13 -14.69 -2.60
C THR A 11 2.75 -15.16 -2.13
N GLN A 12 2.37 -14.76 -0.92
CA GLN A 12 1.03 -14.80 -0.34
C GLN A 12 0.72 -13.38 0.13
N THR A 13 -0.31 -12.75 -0.44
CA THR A 13 -0.59 -11.33 -0.16
C THR A 13 -1.27 -11.13 1.19
N LEU A 14 -2.34 -11.88 1.44
CA LEU A 14 -2.97 -11.97 2.74
C LEU A 14 -2.86 -13.41 3.25
N ASP A 15 -1.98 -13.64 4.22
CA ASP A 15 -1.84 -14.91 4.92
C ASP A 15 -2.48 -14.82 6.30
N VAL A 16 -3.46 -15.68 6.52
CA VAL A 16 -4.33 -15.67 7.68
C VAL A 16 -4.47 -17.13 8.16
N GLY A 17 -4.16 -17.42 9.44
CA GLY A 17 -4.62 -18.61 10.18
C GLY A 17 -4.82 -18.39 11.69
N TYR A 18 -5.29 -19.42 12.38
CA TYR A 18 -5.35 -19.55 13.85
C TYR A 18 -6.20 -18.51 14.58
N TRP A 19 -7.41 -18.20 14.11
CA TRP A 19 -8.35 -17.30 14.82
C TRP A 19 -9.51 -18.01 15.50
N SER A 20 -10.00 -17.40 16.57
CA SER A 20 -11.32 -17.70 17.13
C SER A 20 -12.44 -16.96 16.38
N SER A 21 -12.16 -15.75 15.89
CA SER A 21 -13.06 -14.97 15.05
C SER A 21 -12.27 -14.05 14.10
N LEU A 22 -12.68 -14.02 12.83
CA LEU A 22 -12.10 -13.19 11.79
C LEU A 22 -13.20 -12.39 11.09
N THR A 23 -12.99 -11.08 10.96
CA THR A 23 -13.74 -10.27 10.02
C THR A 23 -12.76 -9.57 9.12
N VAL A 24 -12.83 -9.87 7.83
CA VAL A 24 -12.13 -9.18 6.74
C VAL A 24 -13.18 -8.39 5.98
N GLN A 25 -13.00 -7.07 5.89
CA GLN A 25 -14.01 -6.23 5.24
C GLN A 25 -13.44 -4.91 4.71
N GLY A 26 -13.87 -4.52 3.52
CA GLY A 26 -13.55 -3.21 2.95
C GLY A 26 -12.06 -3.03 2.60
N ASN A 27 -11.30 -4.11 2.52
CA ASN A 27 -9.88 -4.06 2.20
C ASN A 27 -9.67 -4.03 0.68
N THR A 28 -8.54 -3.48 0.25
CA THR A 28 -8.01 -3.67 -1.11
C THR A 28 -6.79 -4.56 -1.01
N ILE A 29 -6.80 -5.67 -1.75
CA ILE A 29 -5.75 -6.69 -1.72
C ILE A 29 -5.23 -6.89 -3.14
N VAL A 30 -3.94 -6.62 -3.36
CA VAL A 30 -3.31 -6.64 -4.69
C VAL A 30 -2.10 -7.57 -4.67
N GLY A 31 -2.07 -8.56 -5.57
CA GLY A 31 -1.00 -9.54 -5.54
C GLY A 31 -0.86 -10.33 -6.83
N PRO A 32 0.37 -10.73 -7.23
CA PRO A 32 0.60 -11.49 -8.46
C PRO A 32 0.42 -13.01 -8.27
N SER A 33 0.46 -13.50 -7.03
CA SER A 33 0.56 -14.94 -6.70
C SER A 33 -0.70 -15.44 -5.97
N LYS A 34 -0.57 -16.08 -4.81
CA LYS A 34 -1.68 -16.41 -3.90
C LYS A 34 -2.17 -15.11 -3.28
N LEU A 35 -3.43 -14.76 -3.54
CA LEU A 35 -3.98 -13.50 -3.05
C LEU A 35 -4.45 -13.62 -1.61
N VAL A 36 -5.20 -14.69 -1.32
CA VAL A 36 -5.67 -15.02 0.03
C VAL A 36 -5.20 -16.42 0.37
N THR A 37 -4.51 -16.57 1.50
CA THR A 37 -4.16 -17.85 2.10
C THR A 37 -4.88 -17.97 3.42
N GLN A 38 -6.02 -18.64 3.42
CA GLN A 38 -6.77 -18.94 4.63
C GLN A 38 -6.47 -20.35 5.10
N HIS A 39 -5.74 -20.49 6.21
CA HIS A 39 -5.35 -21.78 6.77
C HIS A 39 -6.49 -22.51 7.48
N ASP A 40 -7.36 -21.77 8.17
CA ASP A 40 -8.49 -22.36 8.87
C ASP A 40 -9.65 -22.64 7.90
N GLY A 41 -10.43 -23.68 8.17
CA GLY A 41 -11.67 -23.97 7.43
C GLY A 41 -12.68 -22.81 7.53
N ASN A 42 -13.60 -22.73 6.56
CA ASN A 42 -14.61 -21.68 6.58
C ASN A 42 -15.71 -21.98 7.61
N SER A 43 -16.11 -20.96 8.37
CA SER A 43 -17.28 -21.02 9.25
C SER A 43 -17.95 -19.66 9.31
N SER A 44 -19.21 -19.58 8.89
CA SER A 44 -19.97 -18.32 8.86
C SER A 44 -20.22 -17.72 10.25
N THR A 45 -20.05 -18.50 11.33
CA THR A 45 -20.19 -18.02 12.71
C THR A 45 -18.92 -17.40 13.27
N THR A 46 -17.76 -17.78 12.74
CA THR A 46 -16.46 -17.28 13.21
C THR A 46 -15.72 -16.47 12.14
N GLN A 47 -16.15 -16.49 10.88
CA GLN A 47 -15.50 -15.80 9.79
C GLN A 47 -16.50 -15.06 8.91
N ARG A 48 -16.11 -13.84 8.53
CA ARG A 48 -16.87 -13.01 7.61
C ARG A 48 -15.94 -12.23 6.70
N TRP A 49 -16.20 -12.33 5.40
CA TRP A 49 -15.53 -11.62 4.32
C TRP A 49 -16.58 -10.80 3.57
N SER A 50 -16.36 -9.51 3.37
CA SER A 50 -17.37 -8.66 2.73
C SER A 50 -16.82 -7.32 2.26
N GLY A 51 -17.16 -6.95 1.04
CA GLY A 51 -16.79 -5.65 0.47
C GLY A 51 -15.29 -5.50 0.24
N ASP A 52 -14.54 -6.59 0.21
CA ASP A 52 -13.12 -6.56 -0.14
C ASP A 52 -12.95 -6.52 -1.68
N MET A 53 -11.93 -5.80 -2.15
CA MET A 53 -11.57 -5.70 -3.56
C MET A 53 -10.24 -6.41 -3.83
N HIS A 54 -10.30 -7.44 -4.67
CA HIS A 54 -9.19 -8.35 -4.97
C HIS A 54 -8.62 -8.08 -6.36
N TYR A 55 -7.43 -7.51 -6.43
CA TYR A 55 -6.72 -7.27 -7.68
C TYR A 55 -5.82 -8.45 -8.02
N ARG A 56 -6.43 -9.44 -8.68
CA ARG A 56 -5.86 -10.70 -9.17
C ARG A 56 -6.80 -11.26 -10.23
N ASP A 57 -6.26 -11.87 -11.29
CA ASP A 57 -7.09 -12.61 -12.27
C ASP A 57 -8.06 -13.57 -11.55
N PRO A 58 -9.40 -13.35 -11.64
CA PRO A 58 -10.41 -14.15 -10.96
C PRO A 58 -10.39 -15.64 -11.36
N ASN A 59 -9.85 -15.96 -12.53
CA ASN A 59 -9.77 -17.32 -13.05
C ASN A 59 -8.53 -18.08 -12.55
N ALA A 60 -7.58 -17.40 -11.88
CA ALA A 60 -6.44 -18.07 -11.30
C ALA A 60 -6.81 -18.80 -10.00
N THR A 61 -6.13 -19.92 -9.72
CA THR A 61 -6.26 -20.64 -8.45
C THR A 61 -5.47 -19.97 -7.33
N ALA A 62 -5.87 -18.74 -7.00
CA ALA A 62 -5.14 -17.82 -6.12
C ALA A 62 -5.77 -17.62 -4.72
N TRP A 63 -6.96 -18.16 -4.47
CA TRP A 63 -7.65 -18.06 -3.19
C TRP A 63 -7.67 -19.40 -2.50
N GLN A 64 -6.90 -19.52 -1.43
CA GLN A 64 -6.81 -20.75 -0.65
C GLN A 64 -7.77 -20.71 0.54
N LEU A 65 -8.40 -21.86 0.76
CA LEU A 65 -9.22 -22.17 1.93
C LEU A 65 -8.84 -23.56 2.44
N GLY A 66 -8.31 -23.63 3.66
CA GLY A 66 -7.68 -24.84 4.18
C GLY A 66 -6.43 -25.20 3.37
N SER A 67 -6.37 -26.42 2.87
CA SER A 67 -5.26 -26.94 2.05
C SER A 67 -5.48 -26.81 0.54
N SER A 68 -6.63 -26.28 0.10
CA SER A 68 -7.03 -26.24 -1.31
C SER A 68 -7.09 -24.81 -1.84
N SER A 69 -6.71 -24.62 -3.10
CA SER A 69 -6.78 -23.33 -3.79
C SER A 69 -7.84 -23.33 -4.89
N PHE A 70 -8.55 -22.22 -5.02
CA PHE A 70 -9.71 -22.07 -5.88
C PHE A 70 -9.60 -20.81 -6.74
N THR A 71 -10.38 -20.78 -7.82
CA THR A 71 -10.73 -19.53 -8.52
C THR A 71 -11.55 -18.65 -7.59
N PHE A 72 -11.65 -17.35 -7.90
CA PHE A 72 -12.35 -16.41 -7.03
C PHE A 72 -13.80 -16.82 -6.78
N SER A 73 -14.56 -17.16 -7.84
CA SER A 73 -15.97 -17.57 -7.73
C SER A 73 -16.16 -18.84 -6.90
N ASN A 74 -15.28 -19.82 -7.04
CA ASN A 74 -15.32 -21.05 -6.25
C ASN A 74 -14.98 -20.79 -4.78
N TRP A 75 -13.99 -19.92 -4.52
CA TRP A 75 -13.67 -19.50 -3.15
C TRP A 75 -14.85 -18.75 -2.53
N GLU A 76 -15.43 -17.78 -3.23
CA GLU A 76 -16.58 -16.98 -2.76
C GLU A 76 -17.79 -17.85 -2.40
N SER A 77 -18.13 -18.83 -3.25
CA SER A 77 -19.22 -19.78 -2.97
C SER A 77 -18.98 -20.62 -1.70
N ARG A 78 -17.72 -20.87 -1.33
CA ARG A 78 -17.34 -21.70 -0.18
C ARG A 78 -17.15 -20.87 1.08
N SER A 79 -16.62 -19.65 0.94
CA SER A 79 -16.40 -18.72 2.04
C SER A 79 -17.70 -18.01 2.45
N GLY A 80 -18.66 -17.88 1.52
CA GLY A 80 -19.81 -16.99 1.70
C GLY A 80 -19.41 -15.51 1.66
N ALA A 81 -18.25 -15.21 1.06
CA ALA A 81 -17.79 -13.84 0.87
C ALA A 81 -18.74 -13.06 -0.04
N THR A 82 -18.69 -11.74 0.07
CA THR A 82 -19.45 -10.79 -0.77
C THR A 82 -18.46 -9.76 -1.30
N ASP A 83 -17.44 -10.27 -1.98
CA ASP A 83 -16.25 -9.53 -2.38
C ASP A 83 -16.23 -9.35 -3.89
N GLN A 84 -15.25 -8.62 -4.41
CA GLN A 84 -15.07 -8.46 -5.85
C GLN A 84 -13.64 -8.80 -6.24
N ALA A 85 -13.44 -9.33 -7.44
CA ALA A 85 -12.12 -9.55 -8.02
C ALA A 85 -11.98 -8.96 -9.42
N SER A 86 -10.80 -8.44 -9.73
CA SER A 86 -10.44 -7.84 -11.01
C SER A 86 -9.04 -8.27 -11.45
N ALA A 87 -8.91 -8.64 -12.73
CA ALA A 87 -7.60 -8.87 -13.35
C ALA A 87 -6.85 -7.57 -13.66
N THR A 88 -7.57 -6.45 -13.76
CA THR A 88 -7.02 -5.13 -14.07
C THR A 88 -6.58 -4.44 -12.79
N MET A 89 -5.29 -4.07 -12.72
CA MET A 89 -4.71 -3.30 -11.62
C MET A 89 -5.44 -1.96 -11.38
N PRO A 90 -5.33 -1.36 -10.18
CA PRO A 90 -5.96 -0.07 -9.89
C PRO A 90 -5.60 1.00 -10.94
N SER A 91 -6.59 1.78 -11.36
CA SER A 91 -6.46 2.73 -12.47
C SER A 91 -5.90 4.11 -12.08
N ALA A 92 -5.54 4.29 -10.80
CA ALA A 92 -5.00 5.54 -10.28
C ALA A 92 -4.00 5.25 -9.15
N PRO A 93 -3.01 6.14 -8.93
CA PRO A 93 -2.14 6.04 -7.77
C PRO A 93 -2.94 6.05 -6.46
N GLN A 94 -2.48 5.31 -5.47
CA GLN A 94 -3.03 5.33 -4.11
C GLN A 94 -2.02 6.02 -3.20
N VAL A 95 -2.45 7.12 -2.58
CA VAL A 95 -1.62 7.97 -1.72
C VAL A 95 -2.13 7.88 -0.29
N PHE A 96 -1.26 7.46 0.63
CA PHE A 96 -1.54 7.46 2.06
C PHE A 96 -0.66 8.50 2.73
N VAL A 97 -1.28 9.48 3.38
CA VAL A 97 -0.57 10.49 4.15
C VAL A 97 -0.83 10.25 5.64
N ARG A 98 0.26 10.07 6.40
CA ARG A 98 0.23 9.77 7.83
C ARG A 98 0.96 10.87 8.59
N PRO A 99 0.25 11.87 9.14
CA PRO A 99 0.85 12.88 10.01
C PRO A 99 1.53 12.25 11.21
N ASN A 100 2.66 12.83 11.63
CA ASN A 100 3.32 12.43 12.85
C ASN A 100 2.58 13.05 14.05
N ARG A 101 2.11 12.20 14.97
CA ARG A 101 1.38 12.65 16.18
C ARG A 101 2.25 13.48 17.13
N TYR A 102 3.56 13.35 17.06
CA TYR A 102 4.51 13.95 18.01
C TYR A 102 5.32 15.10 17.43
N GLU A 103 5.23 15.35 16.13
CA GLU A 103 6.01 16.37 15.43
C GLU A 103 5.14 17.07 14.40
N ALA A 104 4.59 18.23 14.77
CA ALA A 104 3.82 19.07 13.85
C ALA A 104 4.68 19.46 12.64
N GLY A 105 4.09 19.53 11.45
CA GLY A 105 4.86 19.77 10.23
C GLY A 105 5.50 18.53 9.61
N ARG A 106 5.40 17.35 10.25
CA ARG A 106 5.97 16.10 9.73
C ARG A 106 4.90 15.07 9.36
N ALA A 107 5.10 14.40 8.23
CA ALA A 107 4.26 13.29 7.81
C ALA A 107 5.06 12.23 7.03
N MET A 108 4.57 10.99 7.05
CA MET A 108 4.97 9.94 6.12
C MET A 108 3.96 9.89 4.98
N VAL A 109 4.44 9.90 3.74
CA VAL A 109 3.61 9.74 2.54
C VAL A 109 4.00 8.43 1.87
N VAL A 110 3.03 7.54 1.63
CA VAL A 110 3.22 6.26 0.94
C VAL A 110 2.45 6.32 -0.37
N VAL A 111 3.11 6.05 -1.49
CA VAL A 111 2.49 6.10 -2.82
C VAL A 111 2.65 4.75 -3.51
N TYR A 112 1.51 4.11 -3.83
CA TYR A 112 1.45 3.01 -4.80
C TYR A 112 1.04 3.59 -6.15
N ASN A 113 1.97 3.70 -7.10
CA ASN A 113 1.78 4.38 -8.37
C ASN A 113 1.46 3.39 -9.50
N TRP A 114 0.24 2.86 -9.46
CA TRP A 114 -0.24 1.83 -10.38
C TRP A 114 -0.20 2.24 -11.86
N THR A 115 -0.35 3.54 -12.13
CA THR A 115 -0.35 4.12 -13.48
C THR A 115 1.03 4.57 -13.96
N LEU A 116 2.10 4.35 -13.17
CA LEU A 116 3.47 4.74 -13.49
C LEU A 116 3.61 6.23 -13.87
N GLN A 117 2.84 7.10 -13.21
CA GLN A 117 2.92 8.54 -13.44
C GLN A 117 4.31 9.05 -13.05
N GLY A 118 4.85 10.03 -13.79
CA GLY A 118 6.13 10.66 -13.46
C GLY A 118 6.09 11.46 -12.16
N SER A 119 4.91 11.93 -11.76
CA SER A 119 4.67 12.63 -10.50
C SER A 119 3.23 12.42 -10.04
N VAL A 120 3.00 12.47 -8.73
CA VAL A 120 1.69 12.24 -8.12
C VAL A 120 1.32 13.44 -7.24
N PRO A 121 0.06 13.93 -7.28
CA PRO A 121 -0.41 14.96 -6.37
C PRO A 121 -0.53 14.41 -4.94
N VAL A 122 -0.01 15.15 -3.96
CA VAL A 122 -0.06 14.79 -2.55
C VAL A 122 -0.65 15.95 -1.76
N ASP A 123 -1.75 15.71 -1.06
CA ASP A 123 -2.38 16.70 -0.18
C ASP A 123 -1.60 16.80 1.15
N LEU A 124 -1.16 18.01 1.48
CA LEU A 124 -0.46 18.32 2.73
C LEU A 124 -1.30 19.17 3.69
N SER A 125 -2.60 19.31 3.41
CA SER A 125 -3.52 20.07 4.24
C SER A 125 -3.54 19.51 5.67
N GLY A 126 -3.45 20.40 6.65
CA GLY A 126 -3.37 20.01 8.07
C GLY A 126 -2.00 19.46 8.51
N ILE A 127 -1.02 19.34 7.62
CA ILE A 127 0.35 18.93 7.93
C ILE A 127 1.28 20.14 7.85
N VAL A 128 1.24 20.85 6.72
CA VAL A 128 2.06 22.04 6.47
C VAL A 128 1.16 23.27 6.55
N ALA A 129 1.55 24.29 7.32
CA ALA A 129 0.81 25.54 7.36
C ALA A 129 1.06 26.36 6.08
N VAL A 130 0.05 27.08 5.61
CA VAL A 130 0.21 27.98 4.45
C VAL A 130 1.26 29.05 4.78
N GLY A 131 2.18 29.28 3.84
CA GLY A 131 3.32 30.20 4.02
C GLY A 131 4.58 29.54 4.56
N ASN A 132 4.48 28.37 5.22
CA ASN A 132 5.65 27.65 5.68
C ASN A 132 6.42 27.02 4.53
N ARG A 133 7.72 26.81 4.73
CA ARG A 133 8.51 25.95 3.85
C ARG A 133 8.24 24.48 4.12
N TYR A 134 8.34 23.68 3.07
CA TYR A 134 8.31 22.22 3.15
C TYR A 134 9.50 21.61 2.41
N ALA A 135 9.88 20.40 2.84
CA ALA A 135 10.79 19.53 2.14
C ALA A 135 10.23 18.11 2.15
N VAL A 136 10.25 17.46 0.99
CA VAL A 136 9.85 16.06 0.79
C VAL A 136 11.11 15.26 0.45
N ARG A 137 11.43 14.24 1.24
CA ARG A 137 12.58 13.35 1.00
C ARG A 137 12.12 11.92 0.82
N ASN A 138 12.68 11.21 -0.15
CA ASN A 138 12.43 9.77 -0.32
C ASN A 138 13.12 9.01 0.82
N VAL A 139 12.43 8.05 1.43
CA VAL A 139 12.98 7.29 2.57
C VAL A 139 14.20 6.45 2.22
N GLN A 140 14.36 6.08 0.94
CA GLN A 140 15.55 5.37 0.47
C GLN A 140 16.80 6.25 0.49
N ASP A 141 16.65 7.58 0.55
CA ASP A 141 17.75 8.56 0.72
C ASP A 141 17.30 9.73 1.63
N ILE A 142 17.00 9.41 2.89
CA ILE A 142 16.40 10.36 3.83
C ILE A 142 17.30 11.54 4.21
N PHE A 143 18.61 11.40 4.01
CA PHE A 143 19.60 12.45 4.26
C PHE A 143 20.02 13.20 2.99
N GLY A 144 19.52 12.77 1.83
CA GLY A 144 19.79 13.40 0.55
C GLY A 144 19.01 14.68 0.29
N THR A 145 19.08 15.10 -0.98
CA THR A 145 18.38 16.29 -1.46
C THR A 145 16.86 16.05 -1.48
N PRO A 146 16.03 17.00 -1.01
CA PRO A 146 14.59 16.90 -1.17
C PRO A 146 14.18 16.67 -2.63
N VAL A 147 13.30 15.71 -2.88
CA VAL A 147 12.72 15.46 -4.20
C VAL A 147 11.69 16.52 -4.60
N ALA A 148 11.14 17.22 -3.61
CA ALA A 148 10.31 18.39 -3.78
C ALA A 148 10.48 19.30 -2.55
N SER A 149 10.49 20.61 -2.77
CA SER A 149 10.51 21.62 -1.71
C SER A 149 9.93 22.93 -2.21
N GLY A 150 9.55 23.80 -1.29
CA GLY A 150 8.98 25.10 -1.63
C GLY A 150 8.30 25.76 -0.45
N THR A 151 7.62 26.88 -0.72
CA THR A 151 6.67 27.48 0.21
C THR A 151 5.28 26.91 -0.06
N TYR A 152 4.61 26.41 0.96
CA TYR A 152 3.32 25.76 0.82
C TYR A 152 2.20 26.79 0.66
N GLY A 153 1.49 26.72 -0.46
CA GLY A 153 0.35 27.59 -0.77
C GLY A 153 -1.02 27.07 -0.31
N GLY A 154 -1.08 25.87 0.27
CA GLY A 154 -2.33 25.16 0.56
C GLY A 154 -2.66 24.07 -0.47
N GLY A 155 -3.48 23.09 -0.08
CA GLY A 155 -3.91 21.97 -0.93
C GLY A 155 -2.79 20.98 -1.27
N THR A 156 -2.70 20.61 -2.54
CA THR A 156 -1.79 19.56 -3.03
C THR A 156 -0.47 20.12 -3.54
N ILE A 157 0.61 19.36 -3.32
CA ILE A 157 1.89 19.54 -4.00
C ILE A 157 2.12 18.42 -5.02
N THR A 158 2.99 18.65 -5.99
CA THR A 158 3.43 17.63 -6.94
C THR A 158 4.68 16.92 -6.40
N VAL A 159 4.62 15.61 -6.22
CA VAL A 159 5.76 14.80 -5.77
C VAL A 159 6.26 13.91 -6.92
N PRO A 160 7.54 14.03 -7.32
CA PRO A 160 8.12 13.16 -8.34
C PRO A 160 8.16 11.69 -7.89
N MET A 161 7.83 10.78 -8.80
CA MET A 161 7.82 9.33 -8.58
C MET A 161 8.97 8.63 -9.31
N ASN A 162 9.99 9.36 -9.75
CA ASN A 162 11.13 8.77 -10.43
C ASN A 162 12.03 7.97 -9.49
N GLY A 163 11.75 7.88 -8.17
CA GLY A 163 12.57 7.26 -7.13
C GLY A 163 13.97 7.86 -6.98
N VAL A 164 14.72 7.39 -5.99
CA VAL A 164 16.13 7.77 -5.78
C VAL A 164 17.04 6.55 -5.87
N THR A 165 18.32 6.75 -6.19
CA THR A 165 19.32 5.69 -6.03
C THR A 165 19.66 5.60 -4.55
N PRO A 166 19.41 4.47 -3.87
CA PRO A 166 19.72 4.36 -2.44
C PRO A 166 21.24 4.51 -2.22
N PRO A 167 21.67 5.25 -1.18
CA PRO A 167 23.10 5.41 -0.87
C PRO A 167 23.68 4.05 -0.49
N GLN A 168 24.96 3.84 -0.84
CA GLN A 168 25.65 2.59 -0.52
C GLN A 168 25.86 2.46 1.00
N PRO A 169 25.51 1.32 1.61
CA PRO A 169 25.78 1.10 3.02
C PRO A 169 27.28 1.03 3.30
N ILE A 170 27.69 1.52 4.47
CA ILE A 170 29.06 1.36 4.97
C ILE A 170 29.32 -0.13 5.16
N GLY A 171 30.46 -0.62 4.66
CA GLY A 171 30.79 -2.05 4.63
C GLY A 171 30.26 -2.80 3.39
N GLY A 172 29.57 -2.10 2.48
CA GLY A 172 29.09 -2.65 1.22
C GLY A 172 27.74 -3.37 1.35
N ALA A 173 27.17 -3.73 0.20
CA ALA A 173 25.90 -4.44 0.12
C ALA A 173 26.11 -5.85 -0.43
N PHE A 174 25.51 -6.85 0.21
CA PHE A 174 25.53 -8.24 -0.26
C PHE A 174 24.64 -8.48 -1.50
N LYS A 175 23.79 -7.51 -1.84
CA LYS A 175 22.91 -7.50 -3.01
C LYS A 175 22.82 -6.08 -3.56
N THR A 176 22.55 -5.95 -4.86
CA THR A 176 22.23 -4.67 -5.47
C THR A 176 21.05 -4.03 -4.75
N LEU A 177 21.21 -2.77 -4.35
CA LEU A 177 20.13 -2.00 -3.74
C LEU A 177 19.04 -1.76 -4.78
N ILE A 178 17.79 -2.04 -4.39
CA ILE A 178 16.65 -1.92 -5.28
C ILE A 178 16.04 -0.54 -5.11
N LYS A 179 15.88 0.16 -6.23
CA LYS A 179 15.07 1.37 -6.32
C LYS A 179 13.60 0.98 -6.47
N THR A 180 12.71 1.57 -5.68
CA THR A 180 11.29 1.19 -5.67
C THR A 180 10.44 1.99 -6.65
N GLY A 181 10.82 3.24 -6.94
CA GLY A 181 10.18 4.04 -7.97
C GLY A 181 10.41 3.49 -9.39
N PRO A 182 9.46 3.67 -10.32
CA PRO A 182 8.27 4.49 -10.17
C PRO A 182 7.05 3.80 -9.59
N ASN A 183 7.09 2.49 -9.34
CA ASN A 183 5.94 1.71 -8.91
C ASN A 183 5.51 2.03 -7.47
N PHE A 184 6.47 2.27 -6.58
CA PHE A 184 6.25 2.53 -5.17
C PHE A 184 7.30 3.47 -4.62
N ASP A 185 6.90 4.52 -3.92
CA ASP A 185 7.83 5.34 -3.15
C ASP A 185 7.21 5.74 -1.82
N VAL A 186 8.07 5.93 -0.82
CA VAL A 186 7.69 6.45 0.49
C VAL A 186 8.53 7.68 0.76
N PHE A 187 7.90 8.70 1.33
CA PHE A 187 8.52 9.98 1.60
C PHE A 187 8.31 10.40 3.04
N ILE A 188 9.24 11.20 3.55
CA ILE A 188 9.04 12.02 4.74
C ILE A 188 8.89 13.46 4.29
N VAL A 189 7.80 14.08 4.75
CA VAL A 189 7.56 15.51 4.66
C VAL A 189 7.99 16.14 5.97
N THR A 190 8.70 17.26 5.89
CA THR A 190 9.03 18.13 7.03
C THR A 190 8.71 19.57 6.68
N SER A 191 8.30 20.35 7.67
CA SER A 191 7.99 21.78 7.52
C SER A 191 8.78 22.64 8.50
N ALA A 192 9.10 23.85 8.07
CA ALA A 192 9.63 24.92 8.90
C ALA A 192 8.90 26.23 8.55
N PRO A 193 8.76 27.17 9.51
CA PRO A 193 8.26 28.52 9.23
C PRO A 193 9.01 29.22 8.09
#